data_AF-A0A814JSV3-F1
#
_entry.id   AF-A0A814JSV3-F1
#
_cell.length_a   1.000
_cell.length_b   1.000
_cell.length_c   1.000
_cell.angle_alpha   90.00
_cell.angle_beta   90.00
_cell.angle_gamma   90.00
#
_symmetry.space_group_name_H-M   'P 1'
#
loop_
_entity.id
_entity.type
_entity.pdbx_description
1 polymer ?
#
loop_
_entity_poly.entity_id
_entity_poly.type
_entity_poly.pdbx_seq_one_letter_code
_entity_poly.pdbx_strand_id
1 'polypeptide(L)'
;TKHLDKLENEELGDRPLNNDSSEDNSDTDSEETNKKKRKKNEHCLDCYLLQIIISASFPFQIVENDEFREFIRKLNSGYNFPGRHKLSNLTLISEYQNRLPYLGVTCHYIDSDDNLKSSTIAVKHLPGQHKSEKINDELLDLMEKWSITDKSIGFVSDHASNVIDIAFNINNSLNSNNPTNKYSGHI
;
A
#
# COMPACT_ATOMS: atom_id res chain seq x y z
N THR A 1 -3.44 14.23 4.16
CA THR A 1 -3.98 15.52 4.64
C THR A 1 -2.97 16.65 4.79
N LYS A 2 -1.68 16.51 4.41
CA LYS A 2 -0.73 17.66 4.31
C LYS A 2 -0.19 17.93 2.89
N HIS A 3 -0.65 17.17 1.89
CA HIS A 3 -0.18 17.27 0.51
C HIS A 3 -1.20 17.96 -0.43
N LEU A 4 -2.43 18.19 0.03
CA LEU A 4 -3.50 18.82 -0.76
C LEU A 4 -3.53 20.35 -0.59
N ASP A 5 -3.03 20.90 0.52
CA ASP A 5 -3.07 22.35 0.80
C ASP A 5 -2.02 23.17 0.01
N LYS A 6 -1.15 22.51 -0.77
CA LYS A 6 -0.05 23.18 -1.49
C LYS A 6 -0.40 23.58 -2.92
N LEU A 7 -1.62 23.29 -3.39
CA LEU A 7 -2.06 23.55 -4.77
C LEU A 7 -3.05 24.72 -4.90
N GLU A 8 -3.46 25.34 -3.79
CA GLU A 8 -4.54 26.35 -3.80
C GLU A 8 -4.06 27.82 -3.75
N ASN A 9 -2.75 28.08 -3.65
CA ASN A 9 -2.23 29.43 -3.32
C ASN A 9 -1.38 30.13 -4.42
N GLU A 10 -1.42 29.72 -5.69
CA GLU A 10 -0.57 30.33 -6.73
C GLU A 10 -1.27 31.02 -7.92
N GLU A 11 -2.60 31.23 -7.92
CA GLU A 11 -3.26 32.02 -8.97
C GLU A 11 -4.06 33.19 -8.41
N LEU A 12 -3.39 34.28 -8.06
CA LEU A 12 -3.95 35.65 -8.07
C LEU A 12 -2.81 36.68 -8.03
N GLY A 13 -2.48 37.24 -9.20
CA GLY A 13 -1.54 38.36 -9.34
C GLY A 13 -1.71 39.02 -10.71
N ASP A 14 -2.16 40.27 -10.71
CA ASP A 14 -2.44 41.11 -11.87
C ASP A 14 -1.22 41.41 -12.78
N ARG A 15 -1.53 41.76 -14.04
CA ARG A 15 -0.68 41.95 -15.24
C ARG A 15 0.39 43.07 -15.11
N PRO A 16 1.28 43.20 -16.12
CA PRO A 16 1.00 44.25 -17.10
C PRO A 16 1.23 43.86 -18.57
N LEU A 17 0.50 44.56 -19.45
CA LEU A 17 0.69 44.64 -20.89
C LEU A 17 2.05 45.30 -21.21
N ASN A 18 2.81 44.72 -22.13
CA ASN A 18 3.64 45.47 -23.07
C ASN A 18 3.91 44.63 -24.31
N ASN A 19 3.51 45.16 -25.47
CA ASN A 19 4.04 44.80 -26.77
C ASN A 19 5.41 45.47 -26.91
N ASP A 20 6.45 44.73 -27.28
CA ASP A 20 7.35 45.18 -28.35
C ASP A 20 8.12 43.99 -28.95
N SER A 21 8.66 44.25 -30.12
CA SER A 21 8.85 43.37 -31.27
C SER A 21 10.16 42.55 -31.30
N SER A 22 10.11 41.52 -32.17
CA SER A 22 11.19 40.85 -32.91
C SER A 22 12.19 39.94 -32.17
N GLU A 23 12.17 38.64 -32.45
CA GLU A 23 13.08 37.94 -33.40
C GLU A 23 12.93 36.41 -33.29
N ASP A 24 13.11 35.74 -34.44
CA ASP A 24 12.95 34.31 -34.72
C ASP A 24 13.71 33.34 -33.78
N ASN A 25 13.10 32.15 -33.61
CA ASN A 25 13.65 30.78 -33.43
C ASN A 25 13.18 30.04 -32.15
N SER A 26 12.41 28.96 -32.36
CA SER A 26 12.35 27.66 -31.60
C SER A 26 10.92 27.13 -31.31
N ASP A 27 10.22 26.66 -32.36
CA ASP A 27 8.91 25.98 -32.23
C ASP A 27 8.95 24.61 -31.51
N THR A 28 10.13 24.09 -31.17
CA THR A 28 10.29 22.73 -30.61
C THR A 28 10.17 22.63 -29.08
N ASP A 29 10.47 23.68 -28.30
CA ASP A 29 10.45 23.62 -26.81
C ASP A 29 9.05 23.87 -26.19
N SER A 30 8.16 24.54 -26.93
CA SER A 30 6.81 24.90 -26.47
C SER A 30 5.80 23.76 -26.59
N GLU A 31 5.98 22.83 -27.53
CA GLU A 31 5.12 21.66 -27.70
C GLU A 31 5.42 20.55 -26.68
N GLU A 32 6.70 20.32 -26.37
CA GLU A 32 7.10 19.27 -25.45
C GLU A 32 6.72 19.59 -24.00
N THR A 33 6.86 20.86 -23.61
CA THR A 33 6.41 21.38 -22.31
C THR A 33 4.88 21.30 -22.15
N ASN A 34 4.11 21.65 -23.19
CA ASN A 34 2.66 21.51 -23.19
C ASN A 34 2.17 20.06 -23.15
N LYS A 35 2.84 19.16 -23.87
CA LYS A 35 2.54 17.72 -23.86
C LYS A 35 2.79 17.09 -22.48
N LYS A 36 3.86 17.51 -21.81
CA LYS A 36 4.20 17.07 -20.45
C LYS A 36 3.19 17.59 -19.41
N LYS A 37 2.74 18.85 -19.53
CA LYS A 37 1.69 19.43 -18.69
C LYS A 37 0.35 18.70 -18.86
N ARG A 38 -0.04 18.40 -20.11
CA ARG A 38 -1.25 17.61 -20.43
C ARG A 38 -1.19 16.19 -19.83
N LYS A 39 -0.09 15.47 -20.02
CA LYS A 39 0.09 14.13 -19.41
C LYS A 39 0.01 14.13 -17.89
N LYS A 40 0.58 15.16 -17.23
CA LYS A 40 0.50 15.31 -15.78
C LYS A 40 -0.94 15.55 -15.31
N ASN A 41 -1.70 16.37 -16.05
CA ASN A 41 -3.11 16.63 -15.75
C ASN A 41 -3.99 15.39 -15.97
N GLU A 42 -3.75 14.62 -17.05
CA GLU A 42 -4.44 13.34 -17.30
C GLU A 42 -4.20 12.33 -16.17
N HIS A 43 -2.94 12.19 -15.72
CA HIS A 43 -2.60 11.30 -14.60
C HIS A 43 -3.33 11.71 -13.31
N CYS A 44 -3.46 13.01 -13.04
CA CYS A 44 -4.19 13.50 -11.86
C CYS A 44 -5.67 13.11 -11.91
N LEU A 45 -6.32 13.26 -13.07
CA LEU A 45 -7.72 12.88 -13.27
C LEU A 45 -7.93 11.37 -13.16
N ASP A 46 -7.01 10.56 -13.69
CA ASP A 46 -7.05 9.10 -13.53
C ASP A 46 -7.06 8.68 -12.04
N CYS A 47 -6.29 9.37 -11.19
CA CYS A 47 -6.27 9.12 -9.75
C CYS A 47 -7.62 9.44 -9.08
N TYR A 48 -8.27 10.56 -9.44
CA TYR A 48 -9.58 10.91 -8.90
C TYR A 48 -10.68 9.96 -9.37
N LEU A 49 -10.64 9.55 -10.64
CA LEU A 49 -11.55 8.54 -11.17
C LEU A 49 -11.39 7.22 -10.42
N LEU A 50 -10.15 6.79 -10.19
CA LEU A 50 -9.87 5.59 -9.41
C LEU A 50 -10.40 5.69 -7.98
N GLN A 51 -10.24 6.85 -7.32
CA GLN A 51 -10.75 7.08 -5.98
C GLN A 51 -12.26 6.89 -5.90
N ILE A 52 -13.02 7.40 -6.88
CA ILE A 52 -14.48 7.24 -6.93
C ILE A 52 -14.85 5.75 -7.10
N ILE A 53 -14.18 5.05 -8.01
CA ILE A 53 -14.44 3.63 -8.29
C ILE A 53 -14.23 2.79 -7.03
N ILE A 54 -13.11 3.00 -6.32
CA ILE A 54 -12.81 2.28 -5.07
C ILE A 54 -13.82 2.67 -3.98
N SER A 55 -14.02 3.98 -3.75
CA SER A 55 -14.83 4.46 -2.63
C SER A 55 -16.30 4.06 -2.76
N ALA A 56 -16.82 3.97 -3.99
CA ALA A 56 -18.17 3.52 -4.27
C ALA A 56 -18.26 2.00 -4.55
N SER A 57 -17.14 1.26 -4.46
CA SER A 57 -17.06 -0.17 -4.78
C SER A 57 -17.60 -0.53 -6.17
N PHE A 58 -17.37 0.33 -7.16
CA PHE A 58 -17.77 0.05 -8.53
C PHE A 58 -16.84 -0.97 -9.18
N PRO A 59 -17.37 -1.86 -10.04
CA PRO A 59 -16.50 -2.71 -10.86
C PRO A 59 -15.67 -1.83 -11.80
N PHE A 60 -14.40 -2.20 -12.06
CA PHE A 60 -13.54 -1.46 -13.01
C PHE A 60 -14.15 -1.34 -14.41
N GLN A 61 -15.08 -2.24 -14.77
CA GLN A 61 -15.86 -2.20 -16.01
C GLN A 61 -16.77 -0.98 -16.12
N ILE A 62 -17.01 -0.22 -15.04
CA ILE A 62 -17.81 1.01 -15.10
C ILE A 62 -17.28 1.99 -16.15
N VAL A 63 -15.97 1.98 -16.40
CA VAL A 63 -15.36 2.81 -17.46
C VAL A 63 -15.70 2.34 -18.86
N GLU A 64 -16.34 1.19 -19.04
CA GLU A 64 -16.80 0.69 -20.33
C GLU A 64 -18.29 1.00 -20.57
N ASN A 65 -18.99 1.56 -19.57
CA ASN A 65 -20.38 1.99 -19.72
C ASN A 65 -20.48 3.23 -20.61
N ASP A 66 -21.37 3.17 -21.61
CA ASP A 66 -21.53 4.22 -22.63
C ASP A 66 -22.06 5.54 -22.05
N GLU A 67 -23.05 5.48 -21.15
CA GLU A 67 -23.61 6.67 -20.52
C GLU A 67 -22.58 7.38 -19.62
N PHE A 68 -21.79 6.61 -18.88
CA PHE A 68 -20.72 7.13 -18.03
C PHE A 68 -19.60 7.76 -18.87
N ARG A 69 -19.20 7.11 -19.97
CA ARG A 69 -18.24 7.68 -20.92
C ARG A 69 -18.75 8.98 -21.53
N GLU A 70 -20.01 9.00 -21.94
CA GLU A 70 -20.63 10.18 -22.55
C GLU A 70 -20.72 11.33 -21.54
N PHE A 71 -21.11 11.05 -20.30
CA PHE A 71 -21.12 12.02 -19.21
C PHE A 71 -19.74 12.66 -18.99
N ILE A 72 -18.69 11.84 -18.86
CA ILE A 72 -17.33 12.35 -18.66
C ILE A 72 -16.84 13.13 -19.88
N ARG A 73 -17.16 12.67 -21.10
CA ARG A 73 -16.81 13.37 -22.34
C ARG A 73 -17.49 14.75 -22.44
N LYS A 74 -18.73 14.88 -21.97
CA LYS A 74 -19.45 16.15 -21.91
C LYS A 74 -18.87 17.10 -20.85
N LEU A 75 -18.38 16.56 -19.73
CA LEU A 75 -17.70 17.35 -18.70
C LEU A 75 -16.31 17.83 -19.12
N ASN A 76 -15.53 16.96 -19.78
CA ASN A 76 -14.19 17.27 -20.24
C ASN A 76 -13.84 16.49 -21.51
N SER A 77 -14.07 17.11 -22.66
CA SER A 77 -13.82 16.49 -23.97
C SER A 77 -12.34 16.26 -24.27
N GLY A 78 -11.43 16.94 -23.55
CA GLY A 78 -9.98 16.81 -23.72
C GLY A 78 -9.35 15.70 -22.88
N TYR A 79 -10.12 15.01 -22.04
CA TYR A 79 -9.63 13.94 -21.17
C TYR A 79 -9.65 12.58 -21.88
N ASN A 80 -8.47 11.97 -22.00
CA ASN A 80 -8.32 10.62 -22.54
C ASN A 80 -8.75 9.58 -21.50
N PHE A 81 -10.04 9.22 -21.56
CA PHE A 81 -10.67 8.34 -20.57
C PHE A 81 -9.99 6.96 -20.49
N PRO A 82 -9.53 6.53 -19.31
CA PRO A 82 -8.74 5.32 -19.16
C PRO A 82 -9.59 4.06 -19.32
N GLY A 83 -9.01 3.02 -19.91
CA GLY A 83 -9.60 1.69 -19.95
C GLY A 83 -9.43 0.94 -18.62
N ARG A 84 -10.23 -0.12 -18.41
CA ARG A 84 -10.23 -0.93 -17.18
C ARG A 84 -8.85 -1.46 -16.78
N HIS A 85 -8.02 -1.83 -17.76
CA HIS A 85 -6.68 -2.38 -17.51
C HIS A 85 -5.69 -1.30 -17.08
N LYS A 86 -5.82 -0.08 -17.62
CA LYS A 86 -5.04 1.08 -17.19
C LYS A 86 -5.39 1.43 -15.74
N LEU A 87 -6.69 1.46 -15.40
CA LEU A 87 -7.13 1.71 -14.03
C LEU A 87 -6.71 0.62 -13.06
N SER A 88 -6.88 -0.66 -13.42
CA SER A 88 -6.44 -1.78 -12.60
C SER A 88 -4.92 -1.73 -12.34
N ASN A 89 -4.11 -1.40 -13.35
CA ASN A 89 -2.67 -1.20 -13.17
C ASN A 89 -2.37 0.02 -12.30
N LEU A 90 -3.12 1.11 -12.42
CA LEU A 90 -2.98 2.27 -11.54
C LEU A 90 -3.36 1.92 -10.09
N THR A 91 -4.40 1.12 -9.86
CA THR A 91 -4.75 0.59 -8.53
C THR A 91 -3.62 -0.23 -7.98
N LEU A 92 -3.09 -1.18 -8.76
CA LEU A 92 -1.97 -1.99 -8.34
C LEU A 92 -0.78 -1.09 -8.01
N ILE A 93 -0.44 -0.10 -8.84
CA ILE A 93 0.70 0.79 -8.58
C ILE A 93 0.45 1.67 -7.36
N SER A 94 -0.75 2.26 -7.18
CA SER A 94 -1.05 3.11 -6.03
C SER A 94 -1.09 2.32 -4.73
N GLU A 95 -1.71 1.14 -4.72
CA GLU A 95 -1.77 0.24 -3.56
C GLU A 95 -0.41 -0.40 -3.27
N TYR A 96 0.37 -0.75 -4.30
CA TYR A 96 1.71 -1.34 -4.16
C TYR A 96 2.76 -0.29 -3.76
N GLN A 97 2.66 0.95 -4.24
CA GLN A 97 3.46 2.07 -3.73
C GLN A 97 3.06 2.43 -2.30
N ASN A 98 1.80 2.17 -1.93
CA ASN A 98 1.32 2.28 -0.56
C ASN A 98 1.66 1.06 0.31
N ARG A 99 2.46 0.08 -0.19
CA ARG A 99 2.93 -1.17 0.48
C ARG A 99 2.19 -1.40 1.80
N LEU A 100 0.89 -1.68 1.72
CA LEU A 100 0.11 -1.89 2.92
C LEU A 100 0.70 -3.12 3.58
N PRO A 101 1.28 -2.97 4.76
CA PRO A 101 2.13 -4.02 5.25
C PRO A 101 1.31 -5.03 6.04
N TYR A 102 1.45 -6.30 5.67
CA TYR A 102 0.72 -7.39 6.29
C TYR A 102 1.68 -8.36 6.98
N LEU A 103 1.27 -8.82 8.16
CA LEU A 103 1.85 -9.98 8.83
C LEU A 103 0.99 -11.20 8.51
N GLY A 104 1.55 -12.11 7.74
CA GLY A 104 1.02 -13.46 7.56
C GLY A 104 1.72 -14.42 8.53
N VAL A 105 0.95 -15.18 9.30
CA VAL A 105 1.50 -16.20 10.22
C VAL A 105 0.93 -17.56 9.84
N THR A 106 1.83 -18.48 9.53
CA THR A 106 1.50 -19.88 9.23
C THR A 106 2.16 -20.77 10.26
N CYS A 107 1.36 -21.59 10.93
CA CYS A 107 1.82 -22.60 11.87
C CYS A 107 2.03 -23.91 11.11
N HIS A 108 3.18 -24.53 11.34
CA HIS A 108 3.50 -25.88 10.86
C HIS A 108 3.55 -26.82 12.06
N TYR A 109 2.88 -27.97 11.97
CA TYR A 109 2.82 -28.95 13.07
C TYR A 109 2.72 -30.37 12.51
N ILE A 110 3.12 -31.35 13.32
CA ILE A 110 2.93 -32.77 13.02
C ILE A 110 1.65 -33.21 13.71
N ASP A 111 0.75 -33.88 12.97
CA ASP A 111 -0.49 -34.42 13.55
C ASP A 111 -0.29 -35.79 14.23
N SER A 112 -1.36 -36.38 14.74
CA SER A 112 -1.32 -37.70 15.42
C SER A 112 -0.89 -38.85 14.52
N ASP A 113 -0.93 -38.65 13.21
CA ASP A 113 -0.65 -39.66 12.19
C ASP A 113 0.73 -39.42 11.55
N ASP A 114 1.61 -38.69 12.25
CA ASP A 114 2.97 -38.30 11.83
C ASP A 114 3.02 -37.50 10.52
N ASN A 115 1.94 -36.82 10.15
CA ASN A 115 1.91 -36.01 8.94
C ASN A 115 2.20 -34.53 9.25
N LEU A 116 3.08 -33.93 8.45
CA LEU A 116 3.30 -32.48 8.46
C LEU A 116 2.05 -31.75 7.93
N LYS A 117 1.52 -30.83 8.73
CA LYS A 117 0.41 -29.94 8.40
C LYS A 117 0.86 -28.48 8.47
N SER A 118 0.18 -27.65 7.69
CA SER A 118 0.37 -26.21 7.64
C SER A 118 -0.99 -25.54 7.78
N SER A 119 -1.11 -24.56 8.66
CA SER A 119 -2.34 -23.78 8.83
C SER A 119 -2.01 -22.30 8.96
N THR A 120 -2.60 -21.46 8.11
CA THR A 120 -2.49 -20.01 8.24
C THR A 120 -3.40 -19.54 9.37
N ILE A 121 -2.80 -19.05 10.45
CA ILE A 121 -3.50 -18.67 11.68
C ILE A 121 -3.77 -17.17 11.75
N ALA A 122 -3.11 -16.37 10.90
CA ALA A 122 -3.33 -14.93 10.81
C ALA A 122 -2.91 -14.34 9.46
N VAL A 123 -3.68 -13.35 9.01
CA VAL A 123 -3.27 -12.34 8.03
C VAL A 123 -3.75 -11.00 8.59
N LYS A 124 -2.82 -10.16 9.05
CA LYS A 124 -3.15 -8.91 9.74
C LYS A 124 -2.46 -7.73 9.10
N HIS A 125 -3.21 -6.65 8.89
CA HIS A 125 -2.66 -5.38 8.43
C HIS A 125 -1.96 -4.66 9.59
N LEU A 126 -0.70 -4.27 9.42
CA LEU A 126 0.13 -3.64 10.45
C LEU A 126 0.50 -2.19 10.09
N PRO A 127 -0.42 -1.22 10.07
CA PRO A 127 -0.11 0.13 9.60
C PRO A 127 1.01 0.81 10.41
N GLY A 128 1.94 1.46 9.72
CA GLY A 128 3.05 2.23 10.31
C GLY A 128 4.42 1.54 10.21
N GLN A 129 5.41 2.02 10.97
CA GLN A 129 6.74 1.39 10.99
C GLN A 129 6.67 0.01 11.69
N HIS A 130 7.12 -1.03 10.97
CA HIS A 130 7.27 -2.42 11.46
C HIS A 130 8.43 -2.57 12.41
N LYS A 131 8.36 -1.90 13.56
CA LYS A 131 9.28 -2.18 14.65
C LYS A 131 8.96 -3.58 15.19
N SER A 132 10.00 -4.34 15.52
CA SER A 132 9.92 -5.72 16.00
C SER A 132 8.99 -5.86 17.21
N GLU A 133 8.88 -4.84 18.06
CA GLU A 133 7.94 -4.77 19.19
C GLU A 133 6.48 -5.02 18.78
N LYS A 134 5.96 -4.31 17.76
CA LYS A 134 4.57 -4.47 17.32
C LYS A 134 4.28 -5.85 16.75
N ILE A 135 5.28 -6.45 16.09
CA ILE A 135 5.16 -7.80 15.53
C ILE A 135 5.12 -8.82 16.69
N ASN A 136 5.90 -8.58 17.75
CA ASN A 136 5.93 -9.46 18.93
C ASN A 136 4.63 -9.44 19.70
N ASP A 137 4.08 -8.26 19.99
CA ASP A 137 2.78 -8.15 20.68
C ASP A 137 1.71 -8.91 19.88
N GLU A 138 1.70 -8.73 18.56
CA GLU A 138 0.74 -9.38 17.68
C GLU A 138 0.92 -10.91 17.61
N LEU A 139 2.16 -11.40 17.67
CA LEU A 139 2.47 -12.82 17.72
C LEU A 139 2.06 -13.43 19.06
N LEU A 140 2.30 -12.75 20.18
CA LEU A 140 1.88 -13.21 21.51
C LEU A 140 0.36 -13.31 21.60
N ASP A 141 -0.37 -12.29 21.13
CA ASP A 141 -1.83 -12.30 21.07
C ASP A 141 -2.36 -13.46 20.22
N LEU A 142 -1.69 -13.76 19.10
CA LEU A 142 -2.02 -14.92 18.29
C LEU A 142 -1.72 -16.23 19.01
N MET A 143 -0.58 -16.35 19.68
CA MET A 143 -0.22 -17.55 20.42
C MET A 143 -1.21 -17.84 21.56
N GLU A 144 -1.63 -16.82 22.29
CA GLU A 144 -2.64 -16.94 23.35
C GLU A 144 -4.00 -17.32 22.75
N LYS A 145 -4.45 -16.60 21.70
CA LYS A 145 -5.72 -16.86 21.02
C LYS A 145 -5.84 -18.30 20.51
N TRP A 146 -4.75 -18.86 20.01
CA TRP A 146 -4.71 -20.24 19.51
C TRP A 146 -4.30 -21.26 20.57
N SER A 147 -4.06 -20.83 21.82
CA SER A 147 -3.63 -21.65 22.97
C SER A 147 -2.39 -22.49 22.64
N ILE A 148 -1.40 -21.86 22.02
CA ILE A 148 -0.12 -22.47 21.62
C ILE A 148 1.08 -21.88 22.34
N THR A 149 0.88 -21.02 23.34
CA THR A 149 1.96 -20.40 24.14
C THR A 149 2.92 -21.39 24.79
N ASP A 150 2.42 -22.58 25.17
CA ASP A 150 3.19 -23.60 25.87
C ASP A 150 3.79 -24.67 24.94
N LYS A 151 3.66 -24.50 23.61
CA LYS A 151 4.21 -25.42 22.62
C LYS A 151 5.62 -24.97 22.20
N SER A 152 6.48 -25.93 21.87
CA SER A 152 7.79 -25.62 21.27
C SER A 152 7.57 -24.94 19.91
N ILE A 153 7.94 -23.66 19.79
CA ILE A 153 7.73 -22.86 18.58
C ILE A 153 9.07 -22.38 18.05
N GLY A 154 9.36 -22.74 16.80
CA GLY A 154 10.41 -22.11 16.01
C GLY A 154 9.80 -21.01 15.13
N PHE A 155 10.49 -19.88 15.01
CA PHE A 155 10.09 -18.77 14.13
C PHE A 155 10.94 -18.77 12.87
N VAL A 156 10.29 -18.64 11.71
CA VAL A 156 10.96 -18.50 10.42
C VAL A 156 10.45 -17.21 9.77
N SER A 157 11.35 -16.28 9.48
CA SER A 157 11.03 -15.06 8.72
C SER A 157 12.17 -14.74 7.75
N ASP A 158 11.88 -13.86 6.78
CA ASP A 158 12.77 -13.48 5.68
C ASP A 158 13.91 -12.53 6.08
N HIS A 159 14.02 -12.18 7.37
CA HIS A 159 15.09 -11.34 7.89
C HIS A 159 15.63 -11.83 9.24
N ALA A 160 16.91 -12.25 9.28
CA ALA A 160 17.53 -12.85 10.46
C ALA A 160 17.45 -11.96 11.71
N SER A 161 17.62 -10.64 11.58
CA SER A 161 17.50 -9.69 12.68
C SER A 161 16.10 -9.70 13.29
N ASN A 162 15.06 -9.78 12.44
CA ASN A 162 13.68 -9.87 12.91
C ASN A 162 13.43 -11.20 13.63
N VAL A 163 13.94 -12.32 13.09
CA VAL A 163 13.81 -13.65 13.74
C VAL A 163 14.47 -13.65 15.12
N ILE A 164 15.69 -13.11 15.23
CA ILE A 164 16.45 -13.07 16.48
C ILE A 164 15.70 -12.23 17.52
N ASP A 165 15.25 -11.04 17.15
CA ASP A 165 14.50 -10.15 18.04
C ASP A 165 13.17 -10.78 18.48
N ILE A 166 12.46 -11.43 17.56
CA ILE A 166 11.20 -12.13 17.86
C ILE A 166 11.42 -13.27 18.83
N ALA A 167 12.39 -14.15 18.53
CA ALA A 167 12.71 -15.29 19.37
C ALA A 167 13.16 -14.85 20.78
N PHE A 168 14.02 -13.82 20.86
CA PHE A 168 14.49 -13.29 22.14
C PHE A 168 13.34 -12.71 22.97
N ASN A 169 12.50 -11.87 22.37
CA ASN A 169 11.42 -11.19 23.10
C ASN A 169 10.31 -12.15 23.53
N ILE A 170 9.89 -13.08 22.67
CA ILE A 170 8.87 -14.08 23.03
C ILE A 170 9.38 -15.00 24.14
N ASN A 171 10.65 -15.44 24.06
CA ASN A 171 11.24 -16.26 25.11
C ASN A 171 11.28 -15.51 26.46
N ASN A 172 11.61 -14.21 26.46
CA ASN A 172 11.59 -13.42 27.69
C ASN A 172 10.18 -13.26 28.27
N SER A 173 9.18 -12.97 27.44
CA SER A 173 7.78 -12.81 27.87
C SER A 173 7.15 -14.10 28.37
N LEU A 174 7.50 -15.25 27.79
CA LEU A 174 7.03 -16.56 28.27
C LEU A 174 7.70 -16.94 29.60
N ASN A 175 9.01 -16.67 29.76
CA ASN A 175 9.74 -16.99 30.99
C ASN A 175 9.41 -16.07 32.17
N SER A 176 9.03 -14.81 31.93
CA SER A 176 8.55 -13.92 32.99
C SER A 176 7.20 -14.36 33.57
N ASN A 177 6.39 -15.05 32.77
CA ASN A 177 5.05 -15.52 33.16
C ASN A 177 5.07 -16.95 33.74
N ASN A 178 6.19 -17.67 33.64
CA ASN A 178 6.33 -19.04 34.15
C ASN A 178 7.76 -19.28 34.71
N PRO A 179 8.01 -19.04 36.02
CA PRO A 179 9.35 -19.19 36.61
C PRO A 179 9.86 -20.65 36.67
N THR A 180 9.10 -21.62 36.17
CA THR A 180 9.43 -23.05 36.23
C THR A 180 9.97 -23.64 34.92
N ASN A 181 9.97 -22.91 33.80
CA ASN A 181 10.40 -23.48 32.52
C ASN A 181 11.90 -23.24 32.23
N LYS A 182 12.76 -24.01 32.90
CA LYS A 182 14.16 -24.18 32.52
C LYS A 182 14.23 -25.09 31.27
N TYR A 183 14.08 -24.52 30.08
CA TYR A 183 14.66 -25.16 28.88
C TYR A 183 15.97 -24.46 28.56
N SER A 184 17.05 -25.05 29.07
CA SER A 184 18.42 -24.76 28.67
C SER A 184 18.56 -24.92 27.17
N GLY A 185 19.11 -23.90 26.52
CA GLY A 185 19.26 -23.86 25.09
C GLY A 185 20.01 -25.05 24.50
N HIS A 186 19.65 -25.36 23.26
CA HIS A 186 20.59 -25.74 22.22
C HIS A 186 20.01 -25.22 20.90
N ILE A 187 20.78 -24.33 20.28
CA ILE A 187 20.69 -23.99 18.85
C ILE A 187 21.12 -25.21 18.06
#